data_AF-A0A8J6HX36-F1
#
_entry.id   AF-A0A8J6HX36-F1
#
_cell.length_a   1.000
_cell.length_b   1.000
_cell.length_c   1.000
_cell.angle_alpha   90.00
_cell.angle_beta   90.00
_cell.angle_gamma   90.00
#
_symmetry.space_group_name_H-M   'P 1'
#
loop_
_entity.id
_entity.type
_entity.pdbx_description
1 polymer ?
#
loop_
_entity_poly.entity_id
_entity_poly.type
_entity_poly.pdbx_seq_one_letter_code
_entity_poly.pdbx_strand_id
1 'polypeptide(L)'
;MVFVRKNWIAISALLTKLKEVDCLLTSMDQQESVSKMNRKHQRFVIILMVVHNLCFATLAEIYTAWVNPHASLHFFIVYTYPRLVCSTVNIKFVVYASILRGRFKIINDFISAKLSTDRDFCEQLTRVVSLHKLLVQLSRQLNSIFSLHLLMWLAICFGLLVGDLYAGLYVIFFDSRSAFHLALILITYKNCVVSAFDIWSFAKMCNELSHEANRTKVAILKVKVDVKQHNERDLVAKSVLKLMNNKLEMTAHKLFTINNNLLFSNGRLEFSKPALLQTFAFLTTGTVLTAMFIVNFHKYVPYVPSKHNVMIKTAIMLRNSGSMVVTLIVVLSGYRNYFKLKEIKNTISRVDSKLIRMEGGECLAQDNYKKHNWWSLDLENVLVGSTVNINTVE
;
A
#
# COMPACT_ATOMS: atom_id res chain seq x y z
N MET A 1 15.38 0.54 12.18
CA MET A 1 14.91 -0.52 13.11
C MET A 1 13.72 -0.10 13.99
N VAL A 2 13.70 1.10 14.60
CA VAL A 2 12.63 1.48 15.56
C VAL A 2 11.28 1.87 14.94
N PHE A 3 11.25 2.55 13.79
CA PHE A 3 10.00 2.80 13.01
C PHE A 3 9.31 1.48 12.64
N VAL A 4 10.10 0.52 12.17
CA VAL A 4 9.65 -0.84 11.87
C VAL A 4 9.00 -1.47 13.09
N ARG A 5 9.60 -1.31 14.29
CA ARG A 5 9.03 -1.85 15.55
C ARG A 5 7.73 -1.15 15.98
N LYS A 6 7.62 0.18 15.89
CA LYS A 6 6.37 0.91 16.21
C LYS A 6 5.24 0.49 15.28
N ASN A 7 5.52 0.54 13.98
CA ASN A 7 4.55 0.16 12.97
C ASN A 7 4.18 -1.31 13.15
N TRP A 8 5.14 -2.17 13.49
CA TRP A 8 4.86 -3.56 13.80
C TRP A 8 3.91 -3.73 14.98
N ILE A 9 4.13 -3.03 16.11
CA ILE A 9 3.21 -3.09 17.26
C ILE A 9 1.83 -2.54 16.88
N ALA A 10 1.78 -1.41 16.17
CA ALA A 10 0.51 -0.81 15.74
C ALA A 10 -0.23 -1.70 14.73
N ILE A 11 0.50 -2.35 13.82
CA ILE A 11 -0.02 -3.34 12.88
C ILE A 11 -0.49 -4.58 13.62
N SER A 12 0.26 -5.07 14.60
CA SER A 12 -0.13 -6.22 15.43
C SER A 12 -1.42 -5.93 16.19
N ALA A 13 -1.54 -4.75 16.81
CA ALA A 13 -2.77 -4.31 17.46
C ALA A 13 -3.93 -4.18 16.46
N LEU A 14 -3.67 -3.69 15.25
CA LEU A 14 -4.66 -3.63 14.17
C LEU A 14 -5.11 -5.03 13.76
N LEU A 15 -4.18 -5.99 13.63
CA LEU A 15 -4.48 -7.39 13.31
C LEU A 15 -5.30 -8.05 14.41
N THR A 16 -5.03 -7.80 15.69
CA THR A 16 -5.84 -8.31 16.80
C THR A 16 -7.27 -7.81 16.73
N LYS A 17 -7.48 -6.51 16.48
CA LYS A 17 -8.83 -5.95 16.29
C LYS A 17 -9.51 -6.44 15.02
N LEU A 18 -8.74 -6.74 13.98
CA LEU A 18 -9.27 -7.34 12.76
C LEU A 18 -9.72 -8.78 13.00
N LYS A 19 -9.03 -9.54 13.86
CA LYS A 19 -9.48 -10.87 14.30
C LYS A 19 -10.80 -10.77 15.07
N GLU A 20 -10.96 -9.77 15.92
CA GLU A 20 -12.23 -9.50 16.61
C GLU A 20 -13.37 -9.24 15.60
N VAL A 21 -13.12 -8.43 14.57
CA VAL A 21 -14.06 -8.23 13.46
C VAL A 21 -14.40 -9.54 12.76
N ASP A 22 -13.42 -10.41 12.50
CA ASP A 22 -13.62 -11.70 11.86
C ASP A 22 -14.44 -12.66 12.73
N CYS A 23 -14.23 -12.64 14.06
CA CYS A 23 -15.05 -13.37 15.02
C CYS A 23 -16.50 -12.88 15.01
N LEU A 24 -16.71 -11.55 15.01
CA LEU A 24 -18.05 -10.96 14.95
C LEU A 24 -18.75 -11.32 13.63
N LEU A 25 -18.06 -11.23 12.49
CA LEU A 25 -18.60 -11.66 11.19
C LEU A 25 -18.93 -13.16 11.17
N THR A 26 -18.11 -13.98 11.81
CA THR A 26 -18.36 -15.43 11.91
C THR A 26 -19.62 -15.72 12.73
N SER A 27 -19.83 -14.98 13.84
CA SER A 27 -21.06 -15.08 14.64
C SER A 27 -22.33 -14.64 13.89
N MET A 28 -22.18 -13.89 12.80
CA MET A 28 -23.26 -13.47 11.90
C MET A 28 -23.47 -14.42 10.73
N ASP A 29 -22.95 -15.66 10.81
CA ASP A 29 -23.06 -16.67 9.77
C ASP A 29 -22.48 -16.18 8.42
N GLN A 30 -21.31 -15.52 8.48
CA GLN A 30 -20.54 -15.07 7.30
C GLN A 30 -19.18 -15.77 7.16
N GLN A 31 -19.02 -16.93 7.79
CA GLN A 31 -17.74 -17.66 7.80
C GLN A 31 -17.26 -18.03 6.40
N GLU A 32 -18.16 -18.51 5.54
CA GLU A 32 -17.80 -18.87 4.17
C GLU A 32 -17.30 -17.66 3.38
N SER A 33 -18.00 -16.52 3.48
CA SER A 33 -17.64 -15.27 2.80
C SER A 33 -16.27 -14.75 3.28
N VAL A 34 -15.99 -14.80 4.59
CA VAL A 34 -14.69 -14.43 5.16
C VAL A 34 -13.58 -15.34 4.61
N SER A 35 -13.77 -16.66 4.61
CA SER A 35 -12.78 -17.61 4.14
C SER A 35 -12.46 -17.48 2.64
N LYS A 36 -13.50 -17.32 1.81
CA LYS A 36 -13.39 -17.11 0.36
C LYS A 36 -12.64 -15.82 0.05
N MET A 37 -12.95 -14.75 0.79
CA MET A 37 -12.28 -13.47 0.64
C MET A 37 -10.80 -13.55 1.05
N ASN A 38 -10.48 -14.26 2.12
CA ASN A 38 -9.08 -14.47 2.55
C ASN A 38 -8.26 -15.21 1.49
N ARG A 39 -8.79 -16.29 0.91
CA ARG A 39 -8.12 -17.00 -0.20
C ARG A 39 -7.87 -16.09 -1.40
N LYS A 40 -8.85 -15.24 -1.75
CA LYS A 40 -8.72 -14.27 -2.85
C LYS A 40 -7.62 -13.25 -2.55
N HIS A 41 -7.56 -12.72 -1.33
CA HIS A 41 -6.52 -11.80 -0.92
C HIS A 41 -5.13 -12.45 -0.94
N GLN A 42 -4.97 -13.68 -0.43
CA GLN A 42 -3.70 -14.40 -0.49
C GLN A 42 -3.17 -14.53 -1.93
N ARG A 43 -4.04 -14.94 -2.87
CA ARG A 43 -3.65 -15.01 -4.30
C ARG A 43 -3.25 -13.65 -4.85
N PHE A 44 -4.00 -12.60 -4.53
CA PHE A 44 -3.66 -11.24 -4.94
C PHE A 44 -2.31 -10.78 -4.37
N VAL A 45 -2.00 -11.09 -3.10
CA VAL A 45 -0.72 -10.75 -2.48
C VAL A 45 0.44 -11.49 -3.13
N ILE A 46 0.29 -12.79 -3.41
CA ILE A 46 1.32 -13.57 -4.10
C ILE A 46 1.59 -12.98 -5.49
N ILE A 47 0.54 -12.70 -6.26
CA ILE A 47 0.68 -12.08 -7.59
C ILE A 47 1.36 -10.72 -7.47
N LEU A 48 0.95 -9.88 -6.52
CA LEU A 48 1.54 -8.56 -6.32
C LEU A 48 3.01 -8.66 -5.92
N MET A 49 3.38 -9.56 -5.00
CA MET A 49 4.76 -9.78 -4.60
C MET A 49 5.62 -10.29 -5.75
N VAL A 50 5.15 -11.30 -6.50
CA VAL A 50 5.89 -11.87 -7.62
C VAL A 50 6.03 -10.83 -8.73
N VAL A 51 4.93 -10.27 -9.22
CA VAL A 51 4.98 -9.34 -10.35
C VAL A 51 5.72 -8.05 -9.97
N HIS A 52 5.44 -7.47 -8.81
CA HIS A 52 6.03 -6.19 -8.42
C HIS A 52 7.48 -6.34 -7.92
N ASN A 53 7.75 -7.21 -6.94
CA ASN A 53 9.11 -7.30 -6.40
C ASN A 53 10.03 -8.13 -7.31
N LEU A 54 9.60 -9.31 -7.78
CA LEU A 54 10.51 -10.15 -8.56
C LEU A 54 10.73 -9.57 -9.97
N CYS A 55 9.65 -9.30 -10.71
CA CYS A 55 9.78 -8.85 -12.10
C CYS A 55 10.23 -7.39 -12.19
N PHE A 56 9.52 -6.47 -11.52
CA PHE A 56 9.79 -5.03 -11.69
C PHE A 56 10.92 -4.47 -10.82
N ALA A 57 11.20 -5.06 -9.65
CA ALA A 57 12.33 -4.62 -8.83
C ALA A 57 13.57 -5.49 -9.09
N THR A 58 13.52 -6.80 -8.88
CA THR A 58 14.74 -7.62 -8.91
C THR A 58 15.31 -7.78 -10.31
N LEU A 59 14.54 -8.27 -11.30
CA LEU A 59 15.06 -8.49 -12.66
C LEU A 59 15.48 -7.18 -13.33
N ALA A 60 14.69 -6.14 -13.12
CA ALA A 60 14.96 -4.79 -13.60
C ALA A 60 16.28 -4.19 -13.09
N GLU A 61 16.60 -4.41 -11.80
CA GLU A 61 17.83 -3.91 -11.19
C GLU A 61 19.03 -4.81 -11.53
N ILE A 62 18.84 -6.13 -11.67
CA ILE A 62 19.86 -7.04 -12.20
C ILE A 62 20.28 -6.62 -13.60
N TYR A 63 19.31 -6.33 -14.47
CA TYR A 63 19.60 -5.82 -15.82
C TYR A 63 20.38 -4.49 -15.75
N THR A 64 19.98 -3.57 -14.87
CA THR A 64 20.65 -2.27 -14.74
C THR A 64 22.08 -2.41 -14.23
N ALA A 65 22.32 -3.35 -13.30
CA ALA A 65 23.65 -3.69 -12.80
C ALA A 65 24.52 -4.37 -13.87
N TRP A 66 23.93 -5.23 -14.70
CA TRP A 66 24.64 -5.90 -15.80
C TRP A 66 25.14 -4.91 -16.85
N VAL A 67 24.34 -3.87 -17.15
CA VAL A 67 24.72 -2.80 -18.08
C VAL A 67 25.81 -1.87 -17.51
N ASN A 68 25.99 -1.79 -16.18
CA ASN A 68 26.97 -0.93 -15.52
C ASN A 68 27.98 -1.73 -14.65
N PRO A 69 28.96 -2.42 -15.27
CA PRO A 69 29.84 -3.35 -14.56
C PRO A 69 30.78 -2.69 -13.55
N HIS A 70 31.15 -1.42 -13.73
CA HIS A 70 32.19 -0.77 -12.91
C HIS A 70 31.77 -0.38 -11.48
N ALA A 71 30.50 -0.56 -11.08
CA ALA A 71 30.04 -0.17 -9.74
C ALA A 71 28.84 -1.01 -9.22
N SER A 72 28.80 -2.30 -9.53
CA SER A 72 27.64 -3.17 -9.25
C SER A 72 27.24 -3.21 -7.76
N LEU A 73 28.20 -3.31 -6.84
CA LEU A 73 27.91 -3.36 -5.39
C LEU A 73 27.35 -2.04 -4.87
N HIS A 74 27.98 -0.92 -5.23
CA HIS A 74 27.52 0.41 -4.83
C HIS A 74 26.14 0.71 -5.42
N PHE A 75 25.91 0.29 -6.67
CA PHE A 75 24.60 0.40 -7.30
C PHE A 75 23.53 -0.41 -6.55
N PHE A 76 23.83 -1.64 -6.16
CA PHE A 76 22.88 -2.45 -5.42
C PHE A 76 22.54 -1.85 -4.03
N ILE A 77 23.55 -1.45 -3.27
CA ILE A 77 23.37 -0.94 -1.90
C ILE A 77 22.66 0.42 -1.90
N VAL A 78 23.05 1.33 -2.79
CA VAL A 78 22.52 2.70 -2.79
C VAL A 78 21.16 2.80 -3.50
N TYR A 79 20.90 1.95 -4.49
CA TYR A 79 19.73 2.12 -5.36
C TYR A 79 18.69 1.02 -5.14
N THR A 80 19.09 -0.25 -5.24
CA THR A 80 18.18 -1.39 -5.18
C THR A 80 17.62 -1.58 -3.78
N TYR A 81 18.48 -1.51 -2.75
CA TYR A 81 18.05 -1.80 -1.38
C TYR A 81 16.98 -0.82 -0.84
N PRO A 82 17.14 0.52 -0.92
CA PRO A 82 16.09 1.44 -0.47
C PRO A 82 14.77 1.26 -1.23
N ARG A 83 14.84 0.96 -2.53
CA ARG A 83 13.67 0.69 -3.36
C ARG A 83 12.93 -0.55 -2.90
N LEU A 84 13.64 -1.67 -2.67
CA LEU A 84 13.05 -2.91 -2.15
C LEU A 84 12.37 -2.70 -0.79
N VAL A 85 13.01 -1.94 0.10
CA VAL A 85 12.43 -1.59 1.41
C VAL A 85 11.14 -0.79 1.23
N CYS A 86 11.15 0.25 0.40
CA CYS A 86 9.97 1.08 0.13
C CYS A 86 8.85 0.26 -0.52
N SER A 87 9.14 -0.53 -1.56
CA SER A 87 8.17 -1.41 -2.23
C SER A 87 7.58 -2.43 -1.26
N THR A 88 8.37 -2.98 -0.33
CA THR A 88 7.86 -3.91 0.69
C THR A 88 6.88 -3.22 1.65
N VAL A 89 7.21 -2.01 2.13
CA VAL A 89 6.30 -1.22 2.98
C VAL A 89 5.02 -0.88 2.22
N ASN A 90 5.15 -0.55 0.94
CA ASN A 90 4.03 -0.23 0.05
C ASN A 90 3.09 -1.41 -0.15
N ILE A 91 3.64 -2.59 -0.46
CA ILE A 91 2.87 -3.83 -0.59
C ILE A 91 2.12 -4.11 0.71
N LYS A 92 2.77 -4.00 1.88
CA LYS A 92 2.11 -4.21 3.18
C LYS A 92 0.90 -3.31 3.36
N PHE A 93 1.01 -2.02 3.04
CA PHE A 93 -0.14 -1.12 3.08
C PHE A 93 -1.28 -1.59 2.15
N VAL A 94 -0.96 -1.93 0.90
CA VAL A 94 -1.94 -2.41 -0.09
C VAL A 94 -2.64 -3.68 0.39
N VAL A 95 -1.91 -4.62 1.01
CA VAL A 95 -2.48 -5.84 1.60
C VAL A 95 -3.48 -5.50 2.70
N TYR A 96 -3.10 -4.68 3.68
CA TYR A 96 -3.99 -4.33 4.79
C TYR A 96 -5.22 -3.55 4.32
N ALA A 97 -5.05 -2.61 3.38
CA ALA A 97 -6.15 -1.88 2.79
C ALA A 97 -7.12 -2.80 2.03
N SER A 98 -6.59 -3.78 1.30
CA SER A 98 -7.40 -4.78 0.58
C SER A 98 -8.21 -5.66 1.54
N ILE A 99 -7.60 -6.11 2.65
CA ILE A 99 -8.31 -6.89 3.66
C ILE A 99 -9.46 -6.09 4.28
N LEU A 100 -9.21 -4.85 4.70
CA LEU A 100 -10.24 -3.96 5.24
C LEU A 100 -11.38 -3.73 4.24
N ARG A 101 -11.05 -3.52 2.95
CA ARG A 101 -12.05 -3.39 1.88
C ARG A 101 -12.91 -4.63 1.78
N GLY A 102 -12.30 -5.82 1.81
CA GLY A 102 -13.03 -7.08 1.78
C GLY A 102 -14.02 -7.22 2.93
N ARG A 103 -13.69 -6.73 4.13
CA ARG A 103 -14.62 -6.74 5.28
C ARG A 103 -15.76 -5.75 5.12
N PHE A 104 -15.51 -4.53 4.64
CA PHE A 104 -16.60 -3.61 4.29
C PHE A 104 -17.54 -4.21 3.25
N LYS A 105 -16.99 -4.91 2.25
CA LYS A 105 -17.80 -5.59 1.23
C LYS A 105 -18.70 -6.67 1.84
N ILE A 106 -18.17 -7.53 2.71
CA ILE A 106 -18.95 -8.57 3.40
C ILE A 106 -20.09 -7.93 4.21
N ILE A 107 -19.83 -6.83 4.93
CA ILE A 107 -20.87 -6.10 5.65
C ILE A 107 -21.95 -5.56 4.71
N ASN A 108 -21.55 -4.96 3.59
CA ASN A 108 -22.50 -4.41 2.60
C ASN A 108 -23.37 -5.51 1.97
N ASP A 109 -22.76 -6.66 1.66
CA ASP A 109 -23.44 -7.83 1.12
C ASP A 109 -24.42 -8.42 2.18
N PHE A 110 -24.01 -8.50 3.45
CA PHE A 110 -24.87 -8.92 4.56
C PHE A 110 -26.09 -8.01 4.74
N ILE A 111 -25.88 -6.68 4.78
CA ILE A 111 -26.97 -5.70 4.90
C ILE A 111 -27.97 -5.86 3.77
N SER A 112 -27.47 -6.05 2.54
CA SER A 112 -28.32 -6.12 1.35
C SER A 112 -29.12 -7.43 1.27
N ALA A 113 -28.61 -8.53 1.84
CA ALA A 113 -29.20 -9.85 1.71
C ALA A 113 -30.07 -10.28 2.90
N LYS A 114 -29.61 -10.07 4.14
CA LYS A 114 -30.23 -10.67 5.33
C LYS A 114 -31.06 -9.68 6.16
N LEU A 115 -30.72 -8.38 6.12
CA LEU A 115 -31.30 -7.40 7.05
C LEU A 115 -32.80 -7.11 6.81
N SER A 116 -33.35 -7.40 5.63
CA SER A 116 -34.77 -7.10 5.29
C SER A 116 -35.79 -8.13 5.77
N THR A 117 -35.34 -9.29 6.27
CA THR A 117 -36.20 -10.46 6.50
C THR A 117 -36.32 -10.87 7.96
N ASP A 118 -35.56 -10.26 8.86
CA ASP A 118 -35.39 -10.77 10.21
C ASP A 118 -36.22 -10.02 11.26
N ARG A 119 -36.71 -10.74 12.27
CA ARG A 119 -37.49 -10.18 13.39
C ARG A 119 -36.62 -9.32 14.32
N ASP A 120 -35.31 -9.59 14.35
CA ASP A 120 -34.34 -8.89 15.21
C ASP A 120 -33.61 -7.74 14.48
N PHE A 121 -34.31 -7.07 13.55
CA PHE A 121 -33.77 -6.02 12.69
C PHE A 121 -32.95 -4.96 13.45
N CYS A 122 -33.50 -4.42 14.54
CA CYS A 122 -32.88 -3.36 15.32
C CYS A 122 -31.54 -3.78 15.94
N GLU A 123 -31.47 -5.00 16.47
CA GLU A 123 -30.26 -5.51 17.10
C GLU A 123 -29.19 -5.79 16.04
N GLN A 124 -29.56 -6.44 14.94
CA GLN A 124 -28.64 -6.72 13.84
C GLN A 124 -28.10 -5.43 13.20
N LEU A 125 -28.95 -4.44 12.96
CA LEU A 125 -28.54 -3.14 12.45
C LEU A 125 -27.56 -2.46 13.40
N THR A 126 -27.83 -2.50 14.72
CA THR A 126 -26.95 -1.91 15.73
C THR A 126 -25.58 -2.58 15.73
N ARG A 127 -25.53 -3.92 15.67
CA ARG A 127 -24.29 -4.72 15.57
C ARG A 127 -23.52 -4.44 14.28
N VAL A 128 -24.20 -4.33 13.14
CA VAL A 128 -23.58 -3.99 11.86
C VAL A 128 -22.98 -2.58 11.91
N VAL A 129 -23.71 -1.63 12.47
CA VAL A 129 -23.29 -0.22 12.59
C VAL A 129 -22.12 -0.08 13.58
N SER A 130 -22.03 -0.89 14.64
CA SER A 130 -20.84 -0.92 15.51
C SER A 130 -19.64 -1.52 14.78
N LEU A 131 -19.83 -2.62 14.04
CA LEU A 131 -18.78 -3.26 13.26
C LEU A 131 -18.20 -2.34 12.18
N HIS A 132 -19.07 -1.63 11.46
CA HIS A 132 -18.66 -0.64 10.48
C HIS A 132 -17.81 0.48 11.13
N LYS A 133 -18.21 0.99 12.31
CA LYS A 133 -17.43 2.01 13.02
C LYS A 133 -16.04 1.51 13.41
N LEU A 134 -15.96 0.25 13.88
CA LEU A 134 -14.69 -0.38 14.21
C LEU A 134 -13.79 -0.46 12.97
N LEU A 135 -14.31 -0.91 11.83
CA LEU A 135 -13.56 -0.95 10.57
C LEU A 135 -13.11 0.45 10.09
N VAL A 136 -13.95 1.48 10.22
CA VAL A 136 -13.57 2.86 9.89
C VAL A 136 -12.45 3.34 10.81
N GLN A 137 -12.51 3.02 12.10
CA GLN A 137 -11.45 3.33 13.06
C GLN A 137 -10.14 2.62 12.69
N LEU A 138 -10.19 1.33 12.36
CA LEU A 138 -9.01 0.57 11.90
C LEU A 138 -8.43 1.15 10.62
N SER A 139 -9.28 1.56 9.68
CA SER A 139 -8.86 2.19 8.43
C SER A 139 -8.16 3.53 8.67
N ARG A 140 -8.66 4.34 9.61
CA ARG A 140 -8.01 5.59 10.03
C ARG A 140 -6.70 5.36 10.76
N GLN A 141 -6.62 4.32 11.59
CA GLN A 141 -5.37 3.93 12.25
C GLN A 141 -4.32 3.47 11.23
N LEU A 142 -4.71 2.64 10.26
CA LEU A 142 -3.86 2.25 9.13
C LEU A 142 -3.38 3.49 8.38
N ASN A 143 -4.29 4.39 8.02
CA ASN A 143 -3.92 5.63 7.34
C ASN A 143 -2.94 6.46 8.16
N SER A 144 -3.17 6.62 9.47
CA SER A 144 -2.26 7.37 10.33
C SER A 144 -0.86 6.76 10.38
N ILE A 145 -0.74 5.42 10.43
CA ILE A 145 0.55 4.71 10.46
C ILE A 145 1.34 4.98 9.17
N PHE A 146 0.66 4.90 8.02
CA PHE A 146 1.30 5.00 6.71
C PHE A 146 1.28 6.41 6.12
N SER A 147 0.57 7.38 6.71
CA SER A 147 0.33 8.71 6.13
C SER A 147 1.59 9.47 5.75
N LEU A 148 2.59 9.49 6.63
CA LEU A 148 3.88 10.14 6.36
C LEU A 148 4.67 9.39 5.29
N HIS A 149 4.68 8.06 5.36
CA HIS A 149 5.37 7.22 4.36
C HIS A 149 4.76 7.44 2.97
N LEU A 150 3.42 7.42 2.86
CA LEU A 150 2.70 7.67 1.61
C LEU A 150 3.00 9.07 1.06
N LEU A 151 3.04 10.10 1.91
CA LEU A 151 3.39 11.46 1.50
C LEU A 151 4.82 11.54 0.93
N MET A 152 5.79 11.02 1.68
CA MET A 152 7.20 11.03 1.27
C MET A 152 7.41 10.20 0.01
N TRP A 153 6.78 9.02 -0.07
CA TRP A 153 6.84 8.15 -1.24
C TRP A 153 6.28 8.84 -2.48
N LEU A 154 5.10 9.45 -2.39
CA LEU A 154 4.50 10.18 -3.50
C LEU A 154 5.38 11.36 -3.95
N ALA A 155 5.96 12.11 -3.01
CA ALA A 155 6.88 13.19 -3.32
C ALA A 155 8.15 12.70 -4.05
N ILE A 156 8.73 11.57 -3.61
CA ILE A 156 9.85 10.94 -4.32
C ILE A 156 9.42 10.51 -5.71
N CYS A 157 8.34 9.73 -5.84
CA CYS A 157 7.89 9.24 -7.13
C CYS A 157 7.65 10.38 -8.12
N PHE A 158 7.09 11.50 -7.66
CA PHE A 158 6.93 12.69 -8.48
C PHE A 158 8.29 13.29 -8.89
N GLY A 159 9.20 13.50 -7.95
CA GLY A 159 10.55 14.01 -8.25
C GLY A 159 11.34 13.12 -9.20
N LEU A 160 11.24 11.79 -9.02
CA LEU A 160 11.86 10.80 -9.90
C LEU A 160 11.24 10.84 -11.30
N LEU A 161 9.92 10.90 -11.41
CA LEU A 161 9.23 10.95 -12.69
C LEU A 161 9.58 12.21 -13.47
N VAL A 162 9.66 13.37 -12.82
CA VAL A 162 10.11 14.63 -13.44
C VAL A 162 11.57 14.54 -13.87
N GLY A 163 12.45 14.03 -13.00
CA GLY A 163 13.87 13.87 -13.31
C GLY A 163 14.14 12.89 -14.45
N ASP A 164 13.44 11.76 -14.46
CA ASP A 164 13.52 10.74 -15.50
C ASP A 164 12.96 11.30 -16.82
N LEU A 165 11.80 11.96 -16.84
CA LEU A 165 11.29 12.61 -18.05
C LEU A 165 12.26 13.65 -18.62
N TYR A 166 12.85 14.49 -17.76
CA TYR A 166 13.84 15.48 -18.18
C TYR A 166 15.09 14.83 -18.77
N ALA A 167 15.63 13.79 -18.12
CA ALA A 167 16.77 13.04 -18.63
C ALA A 167 16.46 12.37 -19.98
N GLY A 168 15.26 11.78 -20.11
CA GLY A 168 14.79 11.19 -21.36
C GLY A 168 14.71 12.20 -22.49
N LEU A 169 14.09 13.37 -22.25
CA LEU A 169 14.00 14.44 -23.23
C LEU A 169 15.39 14.98 -23.62
N TYR A 170 16.27 15.18 -22.65
CA TYR A 170 17.64 15.63 -22.91
C TYR A 170 18.38 14.67 -23.84
N VAL A 171 18.30 13.36 -23.57
CA VAL A 171 18.94 12.35 -24.42
C VAL A 171 18.34 12.33 -25.83
N ILE A 172 17.01 12.43 -25.94
CA ILE A 172 16.32 12.44 -27.24
C ILE A 172 16.75 13.63 -28.10
N PHE A 173 16.84 14.84 -27.53
CA PHE A 173 17.08 16.05 -28.29
C PHE A 173 18.56 16.34 -28.55
N PHE A 174 19.46 15.97 -27.63
CA PHE A 174 20.84 16.44 -27.67
C PHE A 174 21.89 15.37 -28.00
N ASP A 175 21.59 14.07 -27.93
CA ASP A 175 22.63 13.04 -28.10
C ASP A 175 22.10 11.64 -28.52
N SER A 176 21.62 11.49 -29.76
CA SER A 176 20.86 10.30 -30.19
C SER A 176 21.67 9.16 -30.83
N ARG A 177 23.02 9.22 -30.88
CA ARG A 177 23.80 8.30 -31.74
C ARG A 177 24.57 7.17 -31.04
N SER A 178 24.63 7.12 -29.71
CA SER A 178 25.36 6.05 -28.99
C SER A 178 24.43 5.00 -28.37
N ALA A 179 24.83 3.73 -28.38
CA ALA A 179 24.08 2.63 -27.76
C ALA A 179 23.82 2.84 -26.26
N PHE A 180 24.70 3.61 -25.59
CA PHE A 180 24.56 3.98 -24.19
C PHE A 180 23.34 4.87 -23.94
N HIS A 181 23.02 5.79 -24.86
CA HIS A 181 21.86 6.67 -24.73
C HIS A 181 20.55 5.90 -24.76
N LEU A 182 20.46 4.86 -25.60
CA LEU A 182 19.23 4.07 -25.64
C LEU A 182 19.06 3.25 -24.37
N ALA A 183 20.12 2.63 -23.84
CA ALA A 183 20.05 1.97 -22.54
C ALA A 183 19.52 2.94 -21.46
N LEU A 184 19.95 4.20 -21.48
CA LEU A 184 19.47 5.23 -20.57
C LEU A 184 17.99 5.57 -20.80
N ILE A 185 17.54 5.69 -22.05
CA ILE A 185 16.12 5.88 -22.39
C ILE A 185 15.29 4.70 -21.87
N LEU A 186 15.73 3.46 -22.05
CA LEU A 186 15.02 2.27 -21.57
C LEU A 186 14.92 2.23 -20.05
N ILE A 187 16.01 2.56 -19.34
CA ILE A 187 16.03 2.65 -17.87
C ILE A 187 15.05 3.73 -17.39
N THR A 188 15.10 4.90 -18.02
CA THR A 188 14.23 6.04 -17.75
C THR A 188 12.77 5.67 -17.94
N TYR A 189 12.44 5.12 -19.11
CA TYR A 189 11.12 4.67 -19.47
C TYR A 189 10.57 3.64 -18.47
N LYS A 190 11.38 2.60 -18.15
CA LYS A 190 11.06 1.60 -17.13
C LYS A 190 10.69 2.25 -15.80
N ASN A 191 11.50 3.20 -15.33
CA ASN A 191 11.28 3.85 -14.04
C ASN A 191 10.01 4.71 -14.04
N CYS A 192 9.71 5.41 -15.13
CA CYS A 192 8.45 6.12 -15.31
C CYS A 192 7.25 5.17 -15.23
N VAL A 193 7.30 4.04 -15.96
CA VAL A 193 6.21 3.04 -15.95
C VAL A 193 6.00 2.46 -14.55
N VAL A 194 7.07 2.07 -13.86
CA VAL A 194 6.95 1.50 -12.50
C VAL A 194 6.41 2.55 -11.53
N SER A 195 6.92 3.78 -11.57
CA SER A 195 6.45 4.85 -10.68
C SER A 195 4.99 5.21 -10.92
N ALA A 196 4.57 5.29 -12.19
CA ALA A 196 3.18 5.54 -12.55
C ALA A 196 2.26 4.39 -12.10
N PHE A 197 2.69 3.14 -12.29
CA PHE A 197 1.96 1.97 -11.83
C PHE A 197 1.80 1.96 -10.31
N ASP A 198 2.84 2.32 -9.56
CA ASP A 198 2.79 2.38 -8.10
C ASP A 198 1.78 3.43 -7.62
N ILE A 199 1.87 4.66 -8.14
CA ILE A 199 0.93 5.73 -7.80
C ILE A 199 -0.50 5.30 -8.14
N TRP A 200 -0.71 4.71 -9.32
CA TRP A 200 -2.02 4.20 -9.75
C TRP A 200 -2.56 3.11 -8.82
N SER A 201 -1.74 2.12 -8.49
CA SER A 201 -2.12 1.01 -7.61
C SER A 201 -2.56 1.53 -6.23
N PHE A 202 -1.81 2.49 -5.67
CA PHE A 202 -2.14 3.13 -4.40
C PHE A 202 -3.44 3.92 -4.45
N ALA A 203 -3.58 4.80 -5.44
CA ALA A 203 -4.76 5.63 -5.61
C ALA A 203 -6.01 4.76 -5.79
N LYS A 204 -5.92 3.73 -6.64
CA LYS A 204 -7.00 2.76 -6.87
C LYS A 204 -7.38 2.05 -5.57
N MET A 205 -6.42 1.49 -4.84
CA MET A 205 -6.71 0.76 -3.59
C MET A 205 -7.35 1.67 -2.53
N CYS A 206 -6.82 2.87 -2.33
CA CYS A 206 -7.36 3.84 -1.37
C CYS A 206 -8.78 4.29 -1.76
N ASN A 207 -9.01 4.53 -3.05
CA ASN A 207 -10.31 4.90 -3.59
C ASN A 207 -11.33 3.77 -3.43
N GLU A 208 -10.96 2.54 -3.77
CA GLU A 208 -11.85 1.39 -3.66
C GLU A 208 -12.21 1.06 -2.20
N LEU A 209 -11.25 1.18 -1.27
CA LEU A 209 -11.51 1.03 0.17
C LEU A 209 -12.46 2.11 0.68
N SER A 210 -12.18 3.38 0.36
CA SER A 210 -13.02 4.51 0.76
C SER A 210 -14.42 4.41 0.15
N HIS A 211 -14.52 4.00 -1.12
CA HIS A 211 -15.78 3.79 -1.81
C HIS A 211 -16.60 2.67 -1.15
N GLU A 212 -15.98 1.52 -0.89
CA GLU A 212 -16.69 0.38 -0.27
C GLU A 212 -17.17 0.70 1.15
N ALA A 213 -16.36 1.39 1.94
CA ALA A 213 -16.79 1.88 3.26
C ALA A 213 -17.96 2.86 3.13
N ASN A 214 -17.85 3.85 2.24
CA ASN A 214 -18.90 4.86 2.08
C ASN A 214 -20.16 4.31 1.39
N ARG A 215 -20.11 3.13 0.77
CA ARG A 215 -21.27 2.43 0.20
C ARG A 215 -22.18 1.84 1.28
N THR A 216 -21.68 1.59 2.50
CA THR A 216 -22.50 1.03 3.60
C THR A 216 -23.74 1.88 3.90
N LYS A 217 -23.63 3.22 3.86
CA LYS A 217 -24.80 4.09 4.06
C LYS A 217 -25.89 3.87 3.01
N VAL A 218 -25.49 3.62 1.75
CA VAL A 218 -26.41 3.37 0.64
C VAL A 218 -27.03 1.98 0.79
N ALA A 219 -26.26 0.99 1.26
CA ALA A 219 -26.79 -0.34 1.55
C ALA A 219 -27.88 -0.29 2.64
N ILE A 220 -27.63 0.45 3.74
CA ILE A 220 -28.62 0.62 4.82
C ILE A 220 -29.86 1.38 4.34
N LEU A 221 -29.70 2.45 3.55
CA LEU A 221 -30.82 3.20 2.99
C LEU A 221 -31.72 2.39 2.05
N LYS A 222 -31.20 1.32 1.45
CA LYS A 222 -31.97 0.44 0.56
C LYS A 222 -32.82 -0.58 1.30
N VAL A 223 -32.63 -0.75 2.61
CA VAL A 223 -33.41 -1.68 3.39
C VAL A 223 -34.84 -1.15 3.52
N LYS A 224 -35.80 -1.96 3.08
CA LYS A 224 -37.22 -1.60 3.16
C LYS A 224 -37.69 -1.72 4.61
N VAL A 225 -37.97 -0.58 5.24
CA VAL A 225 -38.56 -0.52 6.59
C VAL A 225 -40.04 -0.21 6.46
N ASP A 226 -40.89 -0.97 7.15
CA ASP A 226 -42.34 -0.75 7.15
C ASP A 226 -42.66 0.69 7.57
N VAL A 227 -43.68 1.28 6.93
CA VAL A 227 -44.18 2.61 7.27
C VAL A 227 -44.67 2.70 8.71
N LYS A 228 -45.18 1.59 9.24
CA LYS A 228 -45.80 1.54 10.56
C LYS A 228 -44.79 1.45 11.71
N GLN A 229 -43.53 1.06 11.45
CA GLN A 229 -42.51 0.86 12.48
C GLN A 229 -41.65 2.12 12.68
N HIS A 230 -42.20 3.12 13.39
CA HIS A 230 -41.52 4.41 13.60
C HIS A 230 -40.15 4.27 14.28
N ASN A 231 -40.03 3.39 15.27
CA ASN A 231 -38.76 3.18 16.01
C ASN A 231 -37.63 2.67 15.10
N GLU A 232 -37.94 1.75 14.19
CA GLU A 232 -36.95 1.18 13.25
C GLU A 232 -36.49 2.23 12.25
N ARG A 233 -37.43 3.07 11.77
CA ARG A 233 -37.14 4.18 10.86
C ARG A 233 -36.22 5.20 11.50
N ASP A 234 -36.49 5.59 12.75
CA ASP A 234 -35.65 6.53 13.48
C ASP A 234 -34.24 5.96 13.71
N LEU A 235 -34.15 4.67 14.03
CA LEU A 235 -32.87 3.99 14.20
C LEU A 235 -32.07 3.96 12.88
N VAL A 236 -32.71 3.65 11.76
CA VAL A 236 -32.10 3.67 10.42
C VAL A 236 -31.64 5.08 10.06
N ALA A 237 -32.51 6.08 10.20
CA ALA A 237 -32.19 7.47 9.89
C ALA A 237 -30.99 7.96 10.73
N LYS A 238 -31.02 7.73 12.04
CA LYS A 238 -29.92 8.07 12.96
C LYS A 238 -28.62 7.35 12.59
N SER A 239 -28.71 6.07 12.23
CA SER A 239 -27.55 5.28 11.82
C SER A 239 -26.94 5.80 10.53
N VAL A 240 -27.76 6.06 9.50
CA VAL A 240 -27.33 6.61 8.22
C VAL A 240 -26.70 7.98 8.39
N LEU A 241 -27.32 8.89 9.15
CA LEU A 241 -26.76 10.20 9.45
C LEU A 241 -25.39 10.09 10.14
N LYS A 242 -25.25 9.17 11.10
CA LYS A 242 -23.97 8.91 11.76
C LYS A 242 -22.90 8.39 10.80
N LEU A 243 -23.27 7.57 9.83
CA LEU A 243 -22.36 7.09 8.77
C LEU A 243 -22.01 8.19 7.77
N MET A 244 -22.96 9.05 7.40
CA MET A 244 -22.73 10.19 6.51
C MET A 244 -21.73 11.18 7.10
N ASN A 245 -21.86 11.47 8.40
CA ASN A 245 -20.95 12.37 9.12
C ASN A 245 -19.55 11.77 9.33
N ASN A 246 -19.39 10.46 9.14
CA ASN A 246 -18.15 9.75 9.41
C ASN A 246 -17.53 9.14 8.15
N LYS A 247 -17.50 9.92 7.06
CA LYS A 247 -16.92 9.50 5.77
C LYS A 247 -15.49 8.99 5.96
N LEU A 248 -15.18 7.85 5.35
CA LEU A 248 -13.81 7.35 5.28
C LEU A 248 -13.12 7.97 4.07
N GLU A 249 -12.00 8.64 4.32
CA GLU A 249 -11.10 9.16 3.31
C GLU A 249 -9.65 8.83 3.70
N MET A 250 -8.90 8.25 2.77
CA MET A 250 -7.47 8.03 2.94
C MET A 250 -6.74 9.30 2.54
N THR A 251 -5.96 9.85 3.45
CA THR A 251 -5.25 11.13 3.26
C THR A 251 -3.77 10.97 3.53
N ALA A 252 -2.94 11.56 2.67
CA ALA A 252 -1.52 11.72 2.90
C ALA A 252 -1.30 12.89 3.87
N HIS A 253 -1.19 12.56 5.16
CA HIS A 253 -0.95 13.53 6.24
C HIS A 253 -1.95 14.69 6.29
N LYS A 254 -3.22 14.44 5.91
CA LYS A 254 -4.29 15.46 5.77
C LYS A 254 -4.01 16.56 4.74
N LEU A 255 -2.93 16.49 3.96
CA LEU A 255 -2.62 17.49 2.92
C LEU A 255 -3.48 17.27 1.69
N PHE A 256 -3.62 16.02 1.25
CA PHE A 256 -4.48 15.65 0.13
C PHE A 256 -5.09 14.26 0.33
N THR A 257 -6.28 14.07 -0.25
CA THR A 257 -6.98 12.78 -0.27
C THR A 257 -6.40 11.92 -1.39
N ILE A 258 -5.98 10.70 -1.06
CA ILE A 258 -5.48 9.71 -2.00
C ILE A 258 -6.70 9.03 -2.63
N ASN A 259 -7.26 9.68 -3.65
CA ASN A 259 -8.38 9.17 -4.42
C ASN A 259 -8.03 9.17 -5.91
N ASN A 260 -8.93 8.64 -6.75
CA ASN A 260 -8.74 8.73 -8.18
C ASN A 260 -8.68 10.18 -8.66
N ASN A 261 -9.26 11.14 -7.95
CA ASN A 261 -9.18 12.56 -8.35
C ASN A 261 -7.75 13.11 -8.29
N LEU A 262 -6.87 12.55 -7.45
CA LEU A 262 -5.44 12.86 -7.45
C LEU A 262 -4.78 12.56 -8.80
N LEU A 263 -5.25 11.51 -9.49
CA LEU A 263 -4.77 11.11 -10.81
C LEU A 263 -5.64 11.68 -11.96
N PHE A 264 -6.92 11.90 -11.67
CA PHE A 264 -8.00 12.14 -12.62
C PHE A 264 -8.96 13.20 -12.04
N SER A 265 -8.53 14.46 -11.90
CA SER A 265 -9.35 15.54 -11.33
C SER A 265 -10.71 15.66 -12.07
N ASN A 266 -11.80 15.20 -11.44
CA ASN A 266 -13.18 15.18 -11.98
C ASN A 266 -13.42 14.26 -13.20
N GLY A 267 -12.74 13.12 -13.29
CA GLY A 267 -12.96 12.15 -14.40
C GLY A 267 -12.51 12.67 -15.77
N ARG A 268 -12.07 13.92 -15.83
CA ARG A 268 -11.15 14.46 -16.82
C ARG A 268 -9.77 14.29 -16.21
N LEU A 269 -8.87 13.56 -16.86
CA LEU A 269 -7.48 13.91 -16.65
C LEU A 269 -7.37 15.39 -17.07
N GLU A 270 -6.90 16.26 -16.17
CA GLU A 270 -6.38 17.57 -16.58
C GLU A 270 -5.02 17.44 -17.28
N PHE A 271 -4.57 16.22 -17.60
CA PHE A 271 -3.88 16.03 -18.85
C PHE A 271 -4.91 16.07 -19.96
N SER A 272 -4.89 17.16 -20.74
CA SER A 272 -5.71 17.33 -21.94
C SER A 272 -5.80 15.99 -22.70
N LYS A 273 -6.95 15.65 -23.31
CA LYS A 273 -7.03 14.48 -24.22
C LYS A 273 -5.79 14.31 -25.12
N PRO A 274 -5.17 15.40 -25.65
CA PRO A 274 -3.86 15.33 -26.29
C PRO A 274 -2.75 14.77 -25.41
N ALA A 275 -2.59 15.20 -24.16
CA ALA A 275 -1.53 14.73 -23.27
C ALA A 275 -1.69 13.26 -22.81
N LEU A 276 -2.91 12.75 -22.70
CA LEU A 276 -3.17 11.32 -22.43
C LEU A 276 -2.86 10.47 -23.68
N LEU A 277 -3.32 10.92 -24.85
CA LEU A 277 -2.97 10.33 -26.14
C LEU A 277 -1.47 10.41 -26.40
N GLN A 278 -0.82 11.50 -26.00
CA GLN A 278 0.61 11.72 -26.10
C GLN A 278 1.36 10.84 -25.10
N THR A 279 0.85 10.62 -23.89
CA THR A 279 1.43 9.65 -22.95
C THR A 279 1.31 8.23 -23.50
N PHE A 280 0.16 7.85 -24.06
CA PHE A 280 -0.02 6.56 -24.74
C PHE A 280 0.82 6.44 -26.00
N ALA A 281 0.95 7.50 -26.80
CA ALA A 281 1.80 7.53 -27.98
C ALA A 281 3.26 7.41 -27.58
N PHE A 282 3.74 8.16 -26.58
CA PHE A 282 5.08 8.01 -26.03
C PHE A 282 5.32 6.62 -25.43
N LEU A 283 4.31 6.03 -24.80
CA LEU A 283 4.38 4.67 -24.27
C LEU A 283 4.51 3.64 -25.40
N THR A 284 3.67 3.74 -26.43
CA THR A 284 3.63 2.83 -27.59
C THR A 284 4.87 3.02 -28.49
N THR A 285 5.28 4.26 -28.74
CA THR A 285 6.50 4.58 -29.48
C THR A 285 7.73 4.13 -28.69
N GLY A 286 7.74 4.32 -27.37
CA GLY A 286 8.77 3.80 -26.48
C GLY A 286 8.90 2.28 -26.57
N THR A 287 7.80 1.53 -26.50
CA THR A 287 7.82 0.06 -26.63
C THR A 287 8.23 -0.42 -28.02
N VAL A 288 7.76 0.20 -29.09
CA VAL A 288 8.14 -0.16 -30.47
C VAL A 288 9.62 0.11 -30.72
N LEU A 289 10.15 1.27 -30.30
CA LEU A 289 11.58 1.60 -30.40
C LEU A 289 12.45 0.64 -29.58
N THR A 290 11.98 0.27 -28.38
CA THR A 290 12.64 -0.75 -27.54
C THR A 290 12.72 -2.09 -28.26
N ALA A 291 11.61 -2.56 -28.84
CA ALA A 291 11.54 -3.85 -29.53
C ALA A 291 12.39 -3.88 -30.82
N MET A 292 12.32 -2.82 -31.64
CA MET A 292 13.14 -2.69 -32.84
C MET A 292 14.63 -2.68 -32.53
N PHE A 293 15.03 -2.13 -31.39
CA PHE A 293 16.42 -2.11 -30.99
C PHE A 293 16.91 -3.45 -30.45
N ILE A 294 16.11 -4.18 -29.68
CA ILE A 294 16.47 -5.55 -29.24
C ILE A 294 16.81 -6.42 -30.46
N VAL A 295 16.05 -6.26 -31.56
CA VAL A 295 16.31 -6.94 -32.84
C VAL A 295 17.63 -6.50 -33.49
N ASN A 296 18.11 -5.28 -33.24
CA ASN A 296 19.29 -4.71 -33.89
C ASN A 296 20.51 -4.50 -32.96
N PHE A 297 20.46 -5.00 -31.72
CA PHE A 297 21.43 -4.72 -30.65
C PHE A 297 22.88 -5.03 -31.01
N HIS A 298 23.12 -6.11 -31.78
CA HIS A 298 24.47 -6.54 -32.17
C HIS A 298 25.23 -5.53 -33.04
N LYS A 299 24.56 -4.54 -33.66
CA LYS A 299 25.20 -3.61 -34.60
C LYS A 299 25.84 -2.37 -33.96
N TYR A 300 25.64 -2.12 -32.65
CA TYR A 300 25.90 -0.80 -32.06
C TYR A 300 26.99 -0.75 -30.96
N VAL A 301 27.83 -1.78 -30.81
CA VAL A 301 28.64 -1.98 -29.60
C VAL A 301 29.93 -1.12 -29.44
N PRO A 302 30.61 -0.52 -30.45
CA PRO A 302 31.86 0.20 -30.15
C PRO A 302 31.74 1.73 -30.34
N TYR A 303 31.71 2.50 -29.24
CA TYR A 303 32.25 3.87 -28.99
C TYR A 303 31.33 4.77 -28.15
N VAL A 304 31.83 5.30 -27.02
CA VAL A 304 31.23 6.45 -26.31
C VAL A 304 32.32 7.36 -25.71
N PRO A 305 32.39 8.66 -26.08
CA PRO A 305 33.35 9.63 -25.53
C PRO A 305 32.87 10.33 -24.24
N SER A 306 33.83 10.84 -23.45
CA SER A 306 33.71 11.04 -22.00
C SER A 306 33.04 12.33 -21.48
N LYS A 307 32.77 13.34 -22.31
CA LYS A 307 32.45 14.71 -21.83
C LYS A 307 30.98 14.98 -21.46
N HIS A 308 29.99 14.25 -21.99
CA HIS A 308 28.57 14.42 -21.63
C HIS A 308 28.12 13.73 -20.33
N ASN A 309 29.08 13.19 -19.56
CA ASN A 309 28.81 12.44 -18.33
C ASN A 309 28.35 13.30 -17.13
N VAL A 310 28.63 14.61 -17.09
CA VAL A 310 28.45 15.39 -15.86
C VAL A 310 26.97 15.58 -15.50
N MET A 311 26.13 16.00 -16.46
CA MET A 311 24.70 16.24 -16.18
C MET A 311 23.95 14.96 -15.81
N ILE A 312 24.22 13.87 -16.53
CA ILE A 312 23.65 12.54 -16.24
C ILE A 312 24.09 12.07 -14.84
N LYS A 313 25.37 12.23 -14.50
CA LYS A 313 25.87 11.93 -13.15
C LYS A 313 25.19 12.78 -12.08
N THR A 314 24.93 14.06 -12.35
CA THR A 314 24.23 14.97 -11.41
C THR A 314 22.77 14.56 -11.22
N ALA A 315 22.04 14.22 -12.28
CA ALA A 315 20.65 13.75 -12.18
C ALA A 315 20.55 12.44 -11.39
N ILE A 316 21.47 11.50 -11.66
CA ILE A 316 21.60 10.25 -10.90
C ILE A 316 21.93 10.54 -9.43
N MET A 317 22.90 11.41 -9.13
CA MET A 317 23.26 11.83 -7.77
C MET A 317 22.08 12.46 -7.03
N LEU A 318 21.32 13.35 -7.68
CA LEU A 318 20.15 14.01 -7.08
C LEU A 318 19.08 13.00 -6.70
N ARG A 319 18.77 12.06 -7.62
CA ARG A 319 17.87 10.93 -7.39
C ARG A 319 18.27 10.10 -6.16
N ASN A 320 19.58 9.84 -6.00
CA ASN A 320 20.10 9.05 -4.88
C ASN A 320 20.05 9.80 -3.56
N SER A 321 20.37 11.10 -3.59
CA SER A 321 20.26 11.93 -2.40
C SER A 321 18.81 11.98 -1.91
N GLY A 322 17.83 12.04 -2.82
CA GLY A 322 16.42 11.98 -2.48
C GLY A 322 16.00 10.67 -1.81
N SER A 323 16.37 9.51 -2.38
CA SER A 323 16.03 8.20 -1.78
C SER A 323 16.72 7.97 -0.43
N MET A 324 17.97 8.42 -0.29
CA MET A 324 18.71 8.38 0.99
C MET A 324 18.09 9.31 2.02
N VAL A 325 17.73 10.55 1.65
CA VAL A 325 17.07 11.51 2.55
C VAL A 325 15.75 10.94 3.06
N VAL A 326 14.94 10.31 2.20
CA VAL A 326 13.70 9.70 2.68
C VAL A 326 13.97 8.51 3.59
N THR A 327 14.94 7.67 3.26
CA THR A 327 15.36 6.58 4.15
C THR A 327 15.79 7.13 5.51
N LEU A 328 16.57 8.22 5.52
CA LEU A 328 17.01 8.88 6.73
C LEU A 328 15.85 9.51 7.50
N ILE A 329 14.90 10.16 6.83
CA ILE A 329 13.69 10.74 7.44
C ILE A 329 12.81 9.64 8.04
N VAL A 330 12.64 8.51 7.36
CA VAL A 330 11.93 7.33 7.89
C VAL A 330 12.62 6.81 9.15
N VAL A 331 13.96 6.82 9.16
CA VAL A 331 14.77 6.42 10.33
C VAL A 331 14.66 7.44 11.48
N LEU A 332 14.84 8.74 11.21
CA LEU A 332 14.82 9.83 12.20
C LEU A 332 13.43 10.06 12.78
N SER A 333 12.40 10.00 11.94
CA SER A 333 11.00 9.99 12.40
C SER A 333 10.73 8.77 13.28
N GLY A 334 11.40 7.64 13.00
CA GLY A 334 11.46 6.49 13.91
C GLY A 334 12.08 6.81 15.27
N TYR A 335 13.17 7.59 15.30
CA TYR A 335 13.91 7.94 16.53
C TYR A 335 13.11 8.89 17.45
N ARG A 336 12.54 9.98 16.95
CA ARG A 336 11.70 10.89 17.76
C ARG A 336 10.49 10.16 18.38
N ASN A 337 9.96 9.16 17.68
CA ASN A 337 8.84 8.36 18.14
C ASN A 337 9.20 7.24 19.12
N TYR A 338 10.49 6.89 19.26
CA TYR A 338 11.00 5.95 20.27
C TYR A 338 10.70 6.42 21.69
N PHE A 339 10.99 7.70 21.99
CA PHE A 339 10.79 8.26 23.33
C PHE A 339 9.32 8.25 23.75
N LYS A 340 8.41 8.60 22.84
CA LYS A 340 6.95 8.55 23.09
C LYS A 340 6.43 7.12 23.28
N LEU A 341 7.05 6.13 22.64
CA LEU A 341 6.67 4.72 22.81
C LEU A 341 7.20 4.09 24.10
N LYS A 342 8.38 4.49 24.56
CA LYS A 342 8.91 4.06 25.85
C LYS A 342 7.92 4.45 26.95
N GLU A 343 7.30 5.62 26.82
CA GLU A 343 6.25 6.11 27.71
C GLU A 343 4.97 5.26 27.62
N ILE A 344 4.43 5.04 26.41
CA ILE A 344 3.19 4.24 26.22
C ILE A 344 3.37 2.77 26.63
N LYS A 345 4.52 2.14 26.33
CA LYS A 345 4.82 0.77 26.76
C LYS A 345 4.82 0.68 28.29
N ASN A 346 5.38 1.67 28.98
CA ASN A 346 5.36 1.73 30.43
C ASN A 346 3.94 1.92 30.98
N THR A 347 3.08 2.66 30.26
CA THR A 347 1.66 2.79 30.62
C THR A 347 0.89 1.48 30.43
N ILE A 348 1.04 0.80 29.29
CA ILE A 348 0.37 -0.48 29.01
C ILE A 348 0.84 -1.56 29.99
N SER A 349 2.15 -1.68 30.23
CA SER A 349 2.69 -2.63 31.21
C SER A 349 2.15 -2.37 32.63
N ARG A 350 1.90 -1.11 33.01
CA ARG A 350 1.22 -0.78 34.28
C ARG A 350 -0.24 -1.22 34.28
N VAL A 351 -0.97 -1.01 33.18
CA VAL A 351 -2.38 -1.39 33.06
C VAL A 351 -2.54 -2.91 33.07
N ASP A 352 -1.74 -3.63 32.28
CA ASP A 352 -1.77 -5.10 32.23
C ASP A 352 -1.39 -5.70 33.59
N SER A 353 -0.39 -5.15 34.28
CA SER A 353 -0.05 -5.58 35.65
C SER A 353 -1.17 -5.35 36.67
N LYS A 354 -2.06 -4.37 36.43
CA LYS A 354 -3.25 -4.12 37.25
C LYS A 354 -4.39 -5.05 36.90
N LEU A 355 -4.63 -5.32 35.61
CA LEU A 355 -5.66 -6.27 35.16
C LEU A 355 -5.35 -7.70 35.60
N ILE A 356 -4.10 -8.15 35.45
CA ILE A 356 -3.66 -9.48 35.89
C ILE A 356 -3.87 -9.66 37.41
N ARG A 357 -3.75 -8.57 38.19
CA ARG A 357 -4.03 -8.59 39.64
C ARG A 357 -5.53 -8.55 39.97
N MET A 358 -6.38 -8.08 39.06
CA MET A 358 -7.82 -7.95 39.29
C MET A 358 -8.61 -9.20 38.86
N GLU A 359 -8.09 -10.02 37.93
CA GLU A 359 -8.91 -11.02 37.25
C GLU A 359 -8.59 -12.50 37.55
N GLY A 360 -7.76 -12.83 38.55
CA GLY A 360 -7.59 -14.22 39.00
C GLY A 360 -7.29 -15.20 37.84
N GLY A 361 -6.14 -15.01 37.19
CA GLY A 361 -5.83 -15.64 35.91
C GLY A 361 -5.69 -17.16 35.98
N GLU A 362 -6.27 -17.83 34.97
CA GLU A 362 -5.76 -19.09 34.38
C GLU A 362 -6.41 -19.41 33.02
N CYS A 363 -7.68 -19.05 32.77
CA CYS A 363 -8.40 -19.50 31.56
C CYS A 363 -8.11 -18.73 30.25
N LEU A 364 -7.62 -17.49 30.27
CA LEU A 364 -7.43 -16.69 29.04
C LEU A 364 -6.05 -16.88 28.35
N ALA A 365 -5.10 -17.56 29.02
CA ALA A 365 -3.74 -17.70 28.52
C ALA A 365 -3.58 -18.85 27.49
N GLN A 366 -4.31 -19.95 27.64
CA GLN A 366 -4.11 -21.13 26.78
C GLN A 366 -4.73 -21.01 25.39
N ASP A 367 -5.91 -20.38 25.26
CA ASP A 367 -6.62 -20.32 23.97
C ASP A 367 -6.02 -19.27 23.01
N ASN A 368 -5.39 -18.23 23.56
CA ASN A 368 -4.65 -17.24 22.78
C ASN A 368 -3.34 -17.78 22.21
N TYR A 369 -2.70 -18.76 22.87
CA TYR A 369 -1.38 -19.28 22.46
C TYR A 369 -1.48 -20.21 21.23
N LYS A 370 -2.53 -21.05 21.14
CA LYS A 370 -2.69 -22.02 20.03
C LYS A 370 -3.17 -21.38 18.72
N LYS A 371 -4.00 -20.34 18.76
CA LYS A 371 -4.47 -19.60 17.58
C LYS A 371 -3.49 -18.54 17.06
N HIS A 372 -2.49 -18.16 17.85
CA HIS A 372 -1.49 -17.18 17.42
C HIS A 372 -0.55 -17.71 16.33
N ASN A 373 -0.21 -19.01 16.36
CA ASN A 373 0.80 -19.59 15.47
C ASN A 373 0.40 -19.62 13.98
N TRP A 374 -0.87 -19.83 13.62
CA TRP A 374 -1.23 -20.00 12.21
C TRP A 374 -1.19 -18.72 11.37
N TRP A 375 -1.40 -17.55 11.99
CA TRP A 375 -1.36 -16.26 11.27
C TRP A 375 0.00 -15.56 11.37
N SER A 376 0.79 -15.81 12.42
CA SER A 376 2.15 -15.30 12.49
C SER A 376 3.09 -16.11 11.58
N LEU A 377 3.07 -17.45 11.65
CA LEU A 377 4.04 -18.25 10.89
C LEU A 377 3.92 -18.10 9.37
N ASP A 378 2.73 -18.02 8.76
CA ASP A 378 2.64 -17.92 7.30
C ASP A 378 2.96 -16.53 6.74
N LEU A 379 2.54 -15.45 7.40
CA LEU A 379 2.90 -14.10 6.96
C LEU A 379 4.35 -13.75 7.32
N GLU A 380 4.86 -14.23 8.45
CA GLU A 380 6.23 -14.01 8.89
C GLU A 380 7.21 -14.87 8.09
N ASN A 381 6.89 -16.13 7.74
CA ASN A 381 7.72 -16.94 6.84
C ASN A 381 7.73 -16.40 5.41
N VAL A 382 6.61 -15.88 4.91
CA VAL A 382 6.53 -15.27 3.55
C VAL A 382 7.18 -13.88 3.50
N LEU A 383 7.22 -13.12 4.61
CA LEU A 383 7.78 -11.76 4.66
C LEU A 383 9.18 -11.64 5.27
N VAL A 384 9.63 -12.59 6.08
CA VAL A 384 10.94 -12.61 6.77
C VAL A 384 11.92 -13.60 6.14
N GLY A 385 11.47 -14.49 5.25
CA GLY A 385 12.32 -15.45 4.50
C GLY A 385 13.38 -14.84 3.56
N SER A 386 13.66 -13.53 3.64
CA SER A 386 14.72 -12.83 2.90
C SER A 386 15.82 -12.23 3.79
N THR A 387 15.79 -12.43 5.11
CA THR A 387 16.99 -12.24 5.94
C THR A 387 17.80 -13.54 5.93
N VAL A 388 18.77 -13.62 5.02
CA VAL A 388 19.80 -14.66 5.01
C VAL A 388 20.42 -14.77 6.39
N ASN A 389 20.32 -15.95 6.98
CA ASN A 389 20.98 -16.30 8.23
C ASN A 389 22.49 -16.44 7.92
N ILE A 390 23.21 -15.32 7.89
CA ILE A 390 24.68 -15.30 7.83
C ILE A 390 25.14 -15.60 9.26
N ASN A 391 25.14 -16.88 9.63
CA ASN A 391 25.84 -17.43 10.79
C ASN A 391 25.71 -18.95 10.74
N THR A 392 26.36 -19.58 9.75
CA THR A 392 26.85 -20.97 9.80
C THR A 392 27.67 -21.23 8.54
N VAL A 393 28.94 -20.82 8.56
CA VAL A 393 30.05 -21.51 7.89
C VAL A 393 31.22 -21.40 8.86
N GLU A 394 31.37 -22.42 9.70
CA GLU A 394 32.68 -22.96 10.06
C GLU A 394 32.91 -24.20 9.20
#